data_AF-A0A1I3QBR1-F1
#
_entry.id   AF-A0A1I3QBR1-F1
#
_cell.length_a   1.000
_cell.length_b   1.000
_cell.length_c   1.000
_cell.angle_alpha   90.00
_cell.angle_beta   90.00
_cell.angle_gamma   90.00
#
_symmetry.space_group_name_H-M   'P 1'
#
loop_
_entity.id
_entity.type
_entity.pdbx_description
1 polymer ?
#
loop_
_entity_poly.entity_id
_entity_poly.type
_entity_poly.pdbx_seq_one_letter_code
_entity_poly.pdbx_strand_id
1 'polypeptide(L)'
;MPKRHAVLTADASHAEAEPLLRDDAVLIDFDDVAQRRERLEAYAEASRPVIVYGFVFPAGARIEGLGAGAGPRDAHAQLELIVGLTGGSIAKSHGGLAARIPRISAARFESLARPLIEAFLVSLDLGQAG
;
A
#
# COMPACT_ATOMS: atom_id res chain seq x y z
N MET A 1 13.06 -24.54 29.58
CA MET A 1 13.94 -23.60 30.32
C MET A 1 14.56 -24.36 31.47
N PRO A 2 15.89 -24.26 31.69
CA PRO A 2 16.63 -23.05 32.12
C PRO A 2 17.60 -22.55 31.00
N LYS A 3 17.76 -21.26 30.64
CA LYS A 3 18.30 -20.04 31.31
C LYS A 3 19.75 -20.19 31.79
N ARG A 4 20.73 -19.73 30.97
CA ARG A 4 21.53 -18.48 31.12
C ARG A 4 22.91 -18.79 31.77
N HIS A 5 24.10 -18.25 31.44
CA HIS A 5 24.59 -17.09 30.70
C HIS A 5 26.03 -17.35 30.17
N ALA A 6 26.38 -16.61 29.10
CA ALA A 6 27.69 -16.21 28.55
C ALA A 6 29.01 -16.65 29.20
N VAL A 7 29.97 -17.04 28.35
CA VAL A 7 31.34 -16.51 28.43
C VAL A 7 31.88 -16.27 27.00
N LEU A 8 32.13 -15.00 26.71
CA LEU A 8 32.97 -14.51 25.64
C LEU A 8 34.41 -14.96 25.95
N THR A 9 34.94 -15.92 25.19
CA THR A 9 36.37 -16.18 25.14
C THR A 9 36.85 -15.72 23.77
N ALA A 10 37.48 -14.54 23.77
CA ALA A 10 38.29 -14.09 22.65
C ALA A 10 39.55 -14.97 22.63
N ASP A 11 39.55 -15.99 21.78
CA ASP A 11 40.79 -16.66 21.43
C ASP A 11 41.41 -15.91 20.25
N ALA A 12 42.43 -15.14 20.56
CA ALA A 12 43.22 -14.36 19.63
C ALA A 12 44.22 -15.31 18.94
N SER A 13 43.75 -16.06 17.94
CA SER A 13 44.63 -16.70 16.98
C SER A 13 44.61 -15.88 15.69
N HIS A 14 45.65 -15.06 15.51
CA HIS A 14 46.04 -14.46 14.24
C HIS A 14 46.18 -15.56 13.17
N ALA A 15 45.16 -15.68 12.33
CA ALA A 15 45.28 -16.22 10.99
C ALA A 15 44.79 -15.10 10.07
N GLU A 16 45.65 -14.71 9.14
CA GLU A 16 45.51 -13.59 8.22
C GLU A 16 44.13 -13.61 7.54
N ALA A 17 43.22 -12.76 8.02
CA ALA A 17 42.00 -12.45 7.29
C ALA A 17 42.39 -11.43 6.22
N GLU A 18 42.68 -11.91 5.01
CA GLU A 18 42.59 -11.08 3.81
C GLU A 18 41.25 -10.31 3.88
N PRO A 19 41.25 -8.97 3.75
CA PRO A 19 40.00 -8.26 3.68
C PRO A 19 39.37 -8.64 2.35
N LEU A 20 38.41 -9.55 2.38
CA LEU A 20 37.42 -9.71 1.32
C LEU A 20 36.58 -8.42 1.29
N LEU A 21 37.17 -7.35 0.79
CA LEU A 21 36.47 -6.21 0.25
C LEU A 21 35.68 -6.76 -0.93
N ARG A 22 34.44 -7.18 -0.66
CA ARG A 22 33.45 -7.30 -1.72
C ARG A 22 33.29 -5.90 -2.30
N ASP A 23 33.86 -5.68 -3.48
CA ASP A 23 33.79 -4.46 -4.28
C ASP A 23 32.38 -4.18 -4.85
N ASP A 24 31.33 -4.56 -4.13
CA ASP A 24 29.94 -4.28 -4.48
C ASP A 24 29.40 -3.09 -3.69
N ALA A 25 30.29 -2.24 -3.16
CA ALA A 25 29.91 -0.95 -2.59
C ALA A 25 29.41 -0.08 -3.74
N VAL A 26 28.11 -0.17 -4.04
CA VAL A 26 27.40 0.79 -4.87
C VAL A 26 27.58 2.15 -4.18
N LEU A 27 28.51 2.95 -4.69
CA LEU A 27 28.66 4.35 -4.30
C LEU A 27 27.34 5.05 -4.67
N ILE A 28 26.44 5.15 -3.70
CA ILE A 28 25.19 5.88 -3.85
C ILE A 28 25.58 7.36 -3.93
N ASP A 29 25.44 7.95 -5.10
CA ASP A 29 25.60 9.38 -5.31
C ASP A 29 24.58 10.13 -4.43
N PHE A 30 25.06 11.08 -3.63
CA PHE A 30 24.19 11.87 -2.76
C PHE A 30 23.22 12.76 -3.57
N ASP A 31 23.60 13.13 -4.80
CA ASP A 31 22.71 13.87 -5.70
C ASP A 31 21.56 13.00 -6.20
N ASP A 32 21.81 11.70 -6.44
CA ASP A 32 20.76 10.73 -6.76
C ASP A 32 19.77 10.53 -5.59
N VAL A 33 20.26 10.58 -4.34
CA VAL A 33 19.41 10.49 -3.15
C VAL A 33 18.57 11.75 -2.99
N ALA A 34 19.15 12.94 -3.20
CA ALA A 34 18.44 14.20 -3.15
C ALA A 34 17.28 14.23 -4.17
N GLN A 35 17.55 13.87 -5.43
CA GLN A 35 16.53 13.80 -6.47
C GLN A 35 15.44 12.74 -6.20
N ARG A 36 15.80 11.61 -5.57
CA ARG A 36 14.81 10.60 -5.15
C ARG A 36 13.92 11.13 -4.03
N ARG A 37 14.48 11.84 -3.06
CA ARG A 37 13.72 12.47 -1.96
C ARG A 37 12.76 13.54 -2.49
N GLU A 38 13.25 14.43 -3.34
CA GLU A 38 12.41 15.47 -3.96
C GLU A 38 11.22 14.85 -4.73
N ARG A 39 11.46 13.80 -5.51
CA ARG A 39 10.39 13.07 -6.20
C ARG A 39 9.39 12.40 -5.25
N LEU A 40 9.87 11.83 -4.14
CA LEU A 40 9.00 11.23 -3.12
C LEU A 40 8.18 12.28 -2.39
N GLU A 41 8.76 13.44 -2.08
CA GLU A 41 8.07 14.57 -1.45
C GLU A 41 7.01 15.15 -2.37
N ALA A 42 7.32 15.34 -3.66
CA ALA A 42 6.36 15.77 -4.67
C ALA A 42 5.20 14.76 -4.83
N TYR A 43 5.50 13.46 -4.81
CA TYR A 43 4.47 12.41 -4.86
C TYR A 43 3.61 12.41 -3.59
N ALA A 44 4.22 12.55 -2.42
CA ALA A 44 3.53 12.64 -1.15
C ALA A 44 2.57 13.84 -1.13
N GLU A 45 3.03 15.01 -1.57
CA GLU A 45 2.22 16.22 -1.69
C GLU A 45 1.03 16.01 -2.64
N ALA A 46 1.28 15.47 -3.84
CA ALA A 46 0.25 15.19 -4.83
C ALA A 46 -0.78 14.16 -4.36
N SER A 47 -0.41 13.27 -3.44
CA SER A 47 -1.30 12.25 -2.86
C SER A 47 -2.14 12.74 -1.67
N ARG A 48 -1.88 13.94 -1.14
CA ARG A 48 -2.62 14.51 0.01
C ARG A 48 -4.11 14.72 -0.25
N PRO A 49 -4.56 15.22 -1.42
CA PRO A 49 -5.98 15.34 -1.70
C PRO A 49 -6.59 13.94 -1.84
N VAL A 50 -7.61 13.64 -1.03
CA VAL A 50 -8.23 12.31 -0.95
C VAL A 50 -9.72 12.42 -1.23
N ILE A 51 -10.23 11.51 -2.06
CA ILE A 51 -11.65 11.29 -2.30
C ILE A 51 -12.10 10.11 -1.43
N VAL A 52 -13.26 10.22 -0.78
CA VAL A 52 -13.83 9.17 0.07
C VAL A 52 -15.09 8.59 -0.58
N TYR A 53 -15.04 7.30 -0.88
CA TYR A 53 -16.15 6.52 -1.43
C TYR A 53 -16.73 5.64 -0.32
N GLY A 54 -17.99 5.85 0.04
CA GLY A 54 -18.69 5.06 1.05
C GLY A 54 -19.49 3.94 0.41
N PHE A 55 -19.31 2.71 0.90
CA PHE A 55 -19.95 1.49 0.42
C PHE A 55 -20.70 0.78 1.55
N VAL A 56 -21.86 0.22 1.21
CA VAL A 56 -22.61 -0.69 2.11
C VAL A 56 -22.82 -2.01 1.38
N PHE A 57 -22.35 -3.10 1.99
CA PHE A 57 -22.46 -4.44 1.43
C PHE A 57 -23.49 -5.26 2.21
N PRO A 58 -24.54 -5.80 1.56
CA PRO A 58 -25.39 -6.79 2.20
C PRO A 58 -24.61 -8.09 2.49
N ALA A 59 -25.13 -8.90 3.42
CA ALA A 59 -24.51 -10.17 3.76
C ALA A 59 -24.40 -11.09 2.53
N GLY A 60 -23.19 -11.58 2.25
CA GLY A 60 -22.93 -12.44 1.10
C GLY A 60 -22.92 -11.72 -0.25
N ALA A 61 -22.77 -10.38 -0.28
CA ALA A 61 -22.64 -9.62 -1.52
C ALA A 61 -21.48 -10.15 -2.39
N ARG A 62 -21.79 -10.43 -3.66
CA ARG A 62 -20.79 -10.87 -4.64
C ARG A 62 -20.80 -9.95 -5.85
N ILE A 63 -19.63 -9.76 -6.43
CA ILE A 63 -19.41 -8.95 -7.63
C ILE A 63 -18.53 -9.74 -8.60
N GLU A 64 -18.55 -9.37 -9.88
CA GLU A 64 -17.58 -9.88 -10.84
C GLU A 64 -16.15 -9.56 -10.39
N GLY A 65 -15.28 -10.57 -10.43
CA GLY A 65 -13.89 -10.43 -9.98
C GLY A 65 -13.07 -9.55 -10.93
N LEU A 66 -11.90 -9.08 -10.46
CA LEU A 66 -11.00 -8.30 -11.31
C LEU A 66 -10.23 -9.23 -12.25
N GLY A 67 -10.30 -8.96 -13.56
CA GLY A 67 -9.54 -9.68 -14.59
C GLY A 67 -10.43 -10.53 -15.50
N ALA A 68 -9.96 -10.79 -16.71
CA ALA A 68 -10.70 -11.59 -17.68
C ALA A 68 -10.96 -13.01 -17.16
N GLY A 69 -12.23 -13.42 -17.12
CA GLY A 69 -12.64 -14.74 -16.64
C GLY A 69 -12.62 -14.89 -15.11
N ALA A 70 -12.45 -13.81 -14.36
CA ALA A 70 -12.57 -13.87 -12.91
C ALA A 70 -14.04 -14.10 -12.51
N GLY A 71 -14.32 -15.26 -11.92
CA GLY A 71 -15.66 -15.59 -11.42
C GLY A 71 -16.11 -14.67 -10.27
N PRO A 72 -17.37 -14.79 -9.83
CA PRO A 72 -17.93 -13.95 -8.78
C PRO A 72 -17.13 -14.06 -7.47
N ARG A 73 -16.71 -12.94 -6.92
CA ARG A 73 -15.97 -12.84 -5.65
C ARG A 73 -16.77 -12.05 -4.62
N ASP A 74 -16.46 -12.26 -3.35
CA ASP A 74 -16.94 -11.43 -2.25
C ASP A 74 -16.64 -9.94 -2.51
N ALA A 75 -17.67 -9.09 -2.40
CA ALA A 75 -17.58 -7.68 -2.76
C ALA A 75 -16.67 -6.88 -1.82
N HIS A 76 -16.65 -7.24 -0.53
CA HIS A 76 -15.80 -6.59 0.47
C HIS A 76 -14.31 -6.89 0.19
N ALA A 77 -13.96 -8.17 0.03
CA ALA A 77 -12.59 -8.58 -0.29
C ALA A 77 -12.11 -8.00 -1.64
N GLN A 78 -13.03 -7.87 -2.61
CA GLN A 78 -12.74 -7.23 -3.89
C GLN A 78 -12.43 -5.73 -3.72
N LEU A 79 -13.20 -5.01 -2.89
CA LEU A 79 -12.94 -3.60 -2.58
C LEU A 79 -11.56 -3.44 -1.92
N GLU A 80 -11.23 -4.27 -0.91
CA GLU A 80 -9.93 -4.24 -0.24
C GLU A 80 -8.76 -4.41 -1.22
N LEU A 81 -8.89 -5.37 -2.14
CA LEU A 81 -7.88 -5.60 -3.17
C LEU A 81 -7.71 -4.38 -4.09
N ILE A 82 -8.81 -3.80 -4.58
CA ILE A 82 -8.74 -2.66 -5.49
C ILE A 82 -8.15 -1.44 -4.78
N VAL A 83 -8.54 -1.18 -3.53
CA VAL A 83 -7.99 -0.07 -2.73
C VAL A 83 -6.49 -0.25 -2.50
N GLY A 84 -6.02 -1.47 -2.21
CA GLY A 84 -4.59 -1.77 -2.09
C GLY A 84 -3.82 -1.51 -3.38
N LEU A 85 -4.40 -1.82 -4.54
CA LEU A 85 -3.78 -1.59 -5.86
C LEU A 85 -3.72 -0.12 -6.28
N THR A 86 -4.57 0.72 -5.69
CA THR A 86 -4.63 2.16 -5.99
C THR A 86 -3.93 3.02 -4.94
N GLY A 87 -3.27 2.40 -3.95
CA GLY A 87 -2.57 3.10 -2.88
C GLY A 87 -3.50 3.83 -1.91
N GLY A 88 -4.77 3.44 -1.87
CA GLY A 88 -5.75 4.00 -0.94
C GLY A 88 -5.73 3.31 0.43
N SER A 89 -6.69 3.69 1.27
CA SER A 89 -6.93 3.05 2.57
C SER A 89 -8.41 2.82 2.80
N ILE A 90 -8.75 1.89 3.69
CA ILE A 90 -10.13 1.62 4.08
C ILE A 90 -10.33 2.00 5.54
N ALA A 91 -11.41 2.71 5.81
CA ALA A 91 -11.89 2.99 7.16
C ALA A 91 -13.27 2.36 7.35
N LYS A 92 -13.58 1.99 8.60
CA LYS A 92 -14.95 1.61 8.97
C LYS A 92 -15.84 2.85 8.91
N SER A 93 -17.01 2.72 8.29
CA SER A 93 -18.05 3.75 8.25
C SER A 93 -19.32 3.20 8.89
N HIS A 94 -20.25 4.06 9.33
CA HIS A 94 -21.51 3.64 9.94
C HIS A 94 -22.29 2.72 8.99
N GLY A 95 -22.29 1.42 9.29
CA GLY A 95 -22.97 0.39 8.48
C GLY A 95 -22.21 -0.08 7.23
N GLY A 96 -20.95 0.32 7.04
CA GLY A 96 -20.22 0.00 5.81
C GLY A 96 -18.72 0.30 5.84
N LEU A 97 -18.13 0.46 4.66
CA LEU A 97 -16.72 0.78 4.45
C LEU A 97 -16.56 2.12 3.74
N ALA A 98 -15.52 2.86 4.08
CA ALA A 98 -15.11 4.06 3.38
C ALA A 98 -13.73 3.85 2.74
N ALA A 99 -13.68 3.80 1.41
CA ALA A 99 -12.43 3.77 0.65
C ALA A 99 -11.93 5.20 0.45
N ARG A 100 -10.73 5.48 0.96
CA ARG A 100 -10.03 6.76 0.87
C ARG A 100 -8.97 6.66 -0.21
N ILE A 101 -9.19 7.32 -1.34
CA ILE A 101 -8.37 7.20 -2.54
C ILE A 101 -7.67 8.53 -2.83
N PRO A 102 -6.34 8.54 -3.00
CA PRO A 102 -5.63 9.73 -3.48
C PRO A 102 -6.22 10.20 -4.81
N ARG A 103 -6.46 11.50 -4.95
CA ARG A 103 -7.13 12.09 -6.13
C ARG A 103 -6.43 11.73 -7.43
N ILE A 104 -5.10 11.64 -7.42
CA ILE A 104 -4.27 11.21 -8.55
C ILE A 104 -4.58 9.78 -9.05
N SER A 105 -5.15 8.93 -8.21
CA SER A 105 -5.49 7.54 -8.50
C SER A 105 -6.99 7.29 -8.60
N ALA A 106 -7.82 8.33 -8.47
CA ALA A 106 -9.28 8.23 -8.49
C ALA A 106 -9.80 7.60 -9.80
N ALA A 107 -9.35 8.09 -10.96
CA ALA A 107 -9.79 7.53 -12.25
C ALA A 107 -9.45 6.04 -12.40
N ARG A 108 -8.28 5.62 -11.91
CA ARG A 108 -7.89 4.20 -11.91
C ARG A 108 -8.75 3.39 -10.96
N PHE A 109 -9.01 3.90 -9.76
CA PHE A 109 -9.90 3.28 -8.80
C PHE A 109 -11.30 3.10 -9.37
N GLU A 110 -11.90 4.15 -9.93
CA GLU A 110 -13.24 4.12 -10.51
C GLU A 110 -13.34 3.12 -11.67
N SER A 111 -12.31 3.02 -12.51
CA SER A 111 -12.27 2.04 -13.59
C SER A 111 -12.26 0.60 -13.07
N LEU A 112 -11.48 0.30 -12.03
CA LEU A 112 -11.37 -1.05 -11.45
C LEU A 112 -12.58 -1.40 -10.57
N ALA A 113 -13.09 -0.43 -9.82
CA ALA A 113 -14.19 -0.59 -8.88
C ALA A 113 -15.55 -0.32 -9.53
N ARG A 114 -15.63 -0.09 -10.84
CA ARG A 114 -16.89 0.24 -11.54
C ARG A 114 -18.07 -0.65 -11.12
N PRO A 115 -17.93 -2.00 -11.11
CA PRO A 115 -19.04 -2.86 -10.69
C PRO A 115 -19.47 -2.65 -9.23
N LEU A 116 -18.51 -2.38 -8.32
CA LEU A 116 -18.78 -2.09 -6.92
C LEU A 116 -19.45 -0.73 -6.73
N ILE A 117 -19.01 0.27 -7.50
CA ILE A 117 -19.54 1.64 -7.46
C ILE A 117 -21.00 1.63 -7.93
N GLU A 118 -21.27 0.97 -9.06
CA GLU A 118 -22.62 0.88 -9.62
C GLU A 118 -23.59 0.13 -8.70
N ALA A 119 -23.11 -0.89 -7.97
CA ALA A 119 -23.97 -1.73 -7.15
C ALA A 119 -24.11 -1.28 -5.68
N PHE A 120 -23.08 -0.68 -5.07
CA PHE A 120 -22.98 -0.55 -3.61
C PHE A 120 -22.53 0.82 -3.10
N LEU A 121 -22.25 1.80 -3.98
CA LEU A 121 -21.86 3.14 -3.53
C LEU A 121 -23.05 3.86 -2.89
N VAL A 122 -22.87 4.38 -1.68
CA VAL A 122 -23.91 5.11 -0.94
C VAL A 122 -23.55 6.58 -0.67
N SER A 123 -22.26 6.93 -0.71
CA SER A 123 -21.81 8.31 -0.49
C SER A 123 -20.49 8.58 -1.20
N LEU A 124 -20.30 9.82 -1.64
CA LEU A 124 -19.07 10.31 -2.24
C LEU A 124 -18.71 11.67 -1.65
N ASP A 125 -17.52 11.78 -1.08
CA ASP A 125 -16.93 13.04 -0.64
C ASP A 125 -15.68 13.29 -1.49
N LEU A 126 -15.70 14.34 -2.30
CA LEU A 126 -14.61 14.70 -3.20
C LEU A 126 -13.43 15.36 -2.48
N GLY A 127 -13.55 15.59 -1.17
CA GLY A 127 -12.62 16.40 -0.39
C GLY A 127 -12.79 17.89 -0.67
N GLN A 128 -12.22 18.73 0.20
CA GLN A 128 -12.17 20.17 -0.04
C GLN A 128 -11.32 20.46 -1.27
N ALA A 129 -11.87 21.22 -2.23
CA ALA A 129 -11.09 21.85 -3.28
C ALA A 129 -10.27 22.97 -2.63
N GLY A 130 -9.08 22.64 -2.14
CA GLY A 130 -8.07 23.62 -1.75
C GLY A 130 -7.56 24.39 -2.95
#